data_AF-A0A497S0C3-F1
#
_entry.id   AF-A0A497S0C3-F1
#
_cell.length_a   1.000
_cell.length_b   1.000
_cell.length_c   1.000
_cell.angle_alpha   90.00
_cell.angle_beta   90.00
_cell.angle_gamma   90.00
#
_symmetry.space_group_name_H-M   'P 1'
#
loop_
_entity.id
_entity.type
_entity.pdbx_description
1 polymer ?
#
loop_
_entity_poly.entity_id
_entity_poly.type
_entity_poly.pdbx_seq_one_letter_code
_entity_poly.pdbx_strand_id
1 'polypeptide(L)'
;MMDGFPKFPRIFRGEEWKPLEIKSEQLEAIVSRLLSEFNLDFRELKRIENDDMLAIATNKLGEETKSLVRVRSYTIGLDEEDVEDLYEDMLMKEATSAIFITSSHFTKGAKKFAKHVPIRLVDGVELGKLLSEYEKPKAEFAFLSRLSDGEVVRYFRSRGKRKFFWISPTGKIEEIDKRYIPLGHFSMKKIRGGVETVANLYVDLNSGNVLYMEENRIEENNFIKKILDLPEESRAHLLDLMEHGELDYEHLKGKPLNILEKKGLIGIHEGDRGEGILDILTDEITSTVSIATSELTSTTHKAPTPGERAVVKTKQVRTTIEKPTIDTSFDLGHFIESAEVDPSFTPDPINYSPEDVLNILKRVYGGNEVSFLGMIYLPYYRCKYVSDTGVTRFERLIAPKFKPFVPKPAMYRGIYSLIDRFPAIPYLVIGLGYLLLNLDKLEYVIHVFSSAFIFLFMAVVVGILLKVIFKTERKIPRYGGTIAKYGFPSIHTLASIGGIAFIYFVDPIFTLLLIPLGLLYMYSRIKIGVHSDVDVIGGAIVGIIIGIFCGIYVLNIYLDPAIETIFGALFFIAPLMLTVIELRMR
;
A
#
# COMPACT_ATOMS: atom_id res chain seq x y z
N MET A 1 -27.56 -67.05 12.67
CA MET A 1 -27.20 -66.16 13.80
C MET A 1 -25.76 -66.50 14.18
N MET A 2 -24.72 -65.67 14.08
CA MET A 2 -24.56 -64.27 13.72
C MET A 2 -23.24 -64.12 12.96
N ASP A 3 -23.35 -63.56 11.75
CA ASP A 3 -22.37 -62.70 11.09
C ASP A 3 -21.85 -61.61 12.05
N GLY A 4 -20.60 -61.15 11.86
CA GLY A 4 -20.17 -59.93 12.53
C GLY A 4 -18.67 -59.66 12.67
N PHE A 5 -17.82 -60.06 11.71
CA PHE A 5 -16.50 -59.42 11.55
C PHE A 5 -16.45 -58.80 10.15
N PRO A 6 -16.24 -57.47 10.03
CA PRO A 6 -16.09 -56.85 8.72
C PRO A 6 -14.79 -57.40 8.10
N LYS A 7 -14.97 -58.18 7.04
CA LYS A 7 -13.90 -58.49 6.09
C LYS A 7 -13.46 -57.14 5.51
N PHE A 8 -12.20 -56.75 5.77
CA PHE A 8 -11.58 -55.66 5.04
C PHE A 8 -11.78 -55.90 3.54
N PRO A 9 -12.32 -54.94 2.77
CA PRO A 9 -12.40 -55.10 1.33
C PRO A 9 -10.97 -55.23 0.81
N ARG A 10 -10.67 -56.35 0.15
CA ARG A 10 -9.59 -56.39 -0.82
C ARG A 10 -9.96 -55.36 -1.88
N ILE A 11 -9.28 -54.21 -1.85
CA ILE A 11 -9.45 -53.16 -2.83
C ILE A 11 -9.01 -53.75 -4.17
N PHE A 12 -9.97 -53.86 -5.09
CA PHE A 12 -9.76 -54.26 -6.47
C PHE A 12 -8.82 -53.24 -7.14
N ARG A 13 -7.71 -53.73 -7.72
CA ARG A 13 -6.94 -53.03 -8.77
C ARG A 13 -7.91 -52.70 -9.90
N GLY A 14 -8.17 -51.42 -10.16
CA GLY A 14 -9.08 -51.00 -11.23
C GLY A 14 -9.36 -49.49 -11.36
N GLU A 15 -8.54 -48.61 -10.77
CA GLU A 15 -8.62 -47.18 -11.10
C GLU A 15 -7.70 -46.89 -12.29
N GLU A 16 -8.27 -46.36 -13.38
CA GLU A 16 -7.53 -45.95 -14.57
C GLU A 16 -6.58 -44.79 -14.26
N TRP A 17 -5.35 -44.90 -14.80
CA TRP A 17 -4.32 -43.89 -14.70
C TRP A 17 -4.81 -42.55 -15.27
N LYS A 18 -4.72 -41.48 -14.46
CA LYS A 18 -4.94 -40.12 -14.95
C LYS A 18 -3.59 -39.42 -15.16
N PRO A 19 -3.35 -38.82 -16.33
CA PRO A 19 -2.15 -38.01 -16.55
C PRO A 19 -2.16 -36.82 -15.60
N LEU A 20 -1.00 -36.51 -15.04
CA LEU A 20 -0.82 -35.31 -14.22
C LEU A 20 -0.74 -34.10 -15.17
N GLU A 21 -1.62 -33.12 -15.00
CA GLU A 21 -1.65 -31.91 -15.85
C GLU A 21 -0.50 -30.96 -15.47
N ILE A 22 0.67 -31.16 -16.07
CA ILE A 22 1.81 -30.23 -16.03
C ILE A 22 2.01 -29.66 -17.44
N LYS A 23 2.21 -28.35 -17.58
CA LYS A 23 2.51 -27.75 -18.90
C LYS A 23 3.84 -28.29 -19.43
N SER A 24 3.94 -28.55 -20.73
CA SER A 24 5.15 -29.16 -21.33
C SER A 24 6.44 -28.41 -21.00
N GLU A 25 6.43 -27.07 -21.04
CA GLU A 25 7.58 -26.21 -20.71
C GLU A 25 8.03 -26.35 -19.24
N GLN A 26 7.07 -26.51 -18.32
CA GLN A 26 7.33 -26.73 -16.89
C GLN A 26 7.99 -28.09 -16.68
N LEU A 27 7.45 -29.10 -17.36
CA LEU A 27 7.95 -30.47 -17.25
C LEU A 27 9.37 -30.59 -17.81
N GLU A 28 9.67 -29.98 -18.96
CA GLU A 28 11.02 -29.96 -19.54
C GLU A 28 12.04 -29.32 -18.59
N ALA A 29 11.69 -28.21 -17.95
CA ALA A 29 12.57 -27.54 -16.99
C ALA A 29 12.83 -28.38 -15.74
N ILE A 30 11.79 -29.04 -15.21
CA ILE A 30 11.90 -29.95 -14.08
C ILE A 30 12.80 -31.14 -14.46
N VAL A 31 12.55 -31.78 -15.61
CA VAL A 31 13.33 -32.91 -16.10
C VAL A 31 14.79 -32.51 -16.33
N SER A 32 15.04 -31.35 -16.94
CA SER A 32 16.39 -30.82 -17.16
C SER A 32 17.17 -30.68 -15.86
N ARG A 33 16.55 -30.13 -14.82
CA ARG A 33 17.17 -30.05 -13.48
C ARG A 33 17.44 -31.42 -12.89
N LEU A 34 16.50 -32.35 -12.95
CA LEU A 34 16.66 -33.68 -12.36
C LEU A 34 17.73 -34.50 -13.09
N LEU A 35 17.86 -34.35 -14.41
CA LEU A 35 18.90 -34.99 -15.22
C LEU A 35 20.31 -34.51 -14.85
N SER A 36 20.44 -33.25 -14.41
CA SER A 36 21.74 -32.75 -13.92
C SER A 36 22.25 -33.53 -12.69
N GLU A 37 21.36 -34.13 -11.88
CA GLU A 37 21.74 -35.01 -10.76
C GLU A 37 22.46 -36.28 -11.25
N PHE A 38 22.15 -36.72 -12.48
CA PHE A 38 22.79 -37.84 -13.16
C PHE A 38 24.01 -37.42 -14.01
N ASN A 39 24.42 -36.14 -13.96
CA ASN A 39 25.43 -35.56 -14.85
C ASN A 39 25.07 -35.63 -16.34
N LEU A 40 23.78 -35.47 -16.65
CA LEU A 40 23.25 -35.46 -18.01
C LEU A 40 22.71 -34.07 -18.38
N ASP A 41 23.06 -33.59 -19.57
CA ASP A 41 22.60 -32.32 -20.12
C ASP A 41 21.39 -32.56 -21.03
N PHE A 42 20.22 -32.05 -20.64
CA PHE A 42 18.96 -32.23 -21.35
C PHE A 42 18.97 -31.61 -22.76
N ARG A 43 18.38 -32.30 -23.74
CA ARG A 43 18.17 -31.78 -25.10
C ARG A 43 16.71 -31.74 -25.52
N GLU A 44 15.99 -32.84 -25.34
CA GLU A 44 14.63 -32.99 -25.88
C GLU A 44 13.83 -34.00 -25.05
N LEU A 45 12.52 -33.80 -24.94
CA LEU A 45 11.59 -34.73 -24.30
C LEU A 45 10.58 -35.26 -25.34
N LYS A 46 10.53 -36.58 -25.54
CA LYS A 46 9.61 -37.24 -26.50
C LYS A 46 8.60 -38.09 -25.78
N ARG A 47 7.31 -37.95 -26.09
CA ARG A 47 6.28 -38.85 -25.57
C ARG A 47 6.34 -40.20 -26.28
N ILE A 48 6.23 -41.28 -25.51
CA ILE A 48 6.21 -42.67 -25.98
C ILE A 48 4.89 -43.35 -25.57
N GLU A 49 4.78 -44.65 -25.82
CA GLU A 49 3.62 -45.47 -25.45
C GLU A 49 3.34 -45.44 -23.93
N ASN A 50 2.09 -45.64 -23.53
CA ASN A 50 1.62 -45.64 -22.13
C ASN A 50 1.86 -44.33 -21.35
N ASP A 51 1.79 -43.17 -22.01
CA ASP A 51 2.00 -41.84 -21.41
C ASP A 51 3.36 -41.64 -20.74
N ASP A 52 4.33 -42.52 -21.02
CA ASP A 52 5.71 -42.31 -20.61
C ASP A 52 6.41 -41.37 -21.60
N MET A 53 7.56 -40.85 -21.18
CA MET A 53 8.37 -39.95 -21.98
C MET A 53 9.82 -40.41 -21.98
N LEU A 54 10.53 -40.09 -23.04
CA LEU A 54 11.95 -40.37 -23.20
C LEU A 54 12.68 -39.03 -23.30
N ALA A 55 13.50 -38.74 -22.29
CA ALA A 55 14.38 -37.58 -22.30
C ALA A 55 15.68 -37.94 -23.00
N ILE A 56 15.98 -37.24 -24.09
CA ILE A 56 17.26 -37.32 -24.79
C ILE A 56 18.21 -36.32 -24.13
N ALA A 57 19.37 -36.80 -23.69
CA ALA A 57 20.35 -35.99 -22.98
C ALA A 57 21.78 -36.38 -23.37
N THR A 58 22.73 -35.47 -23.25
CA THR A 58 24.15 -35.75 -23.46
C THR A 58 24.89 -35.97 -22.16
N ASN A 59 25.77 -36.98 -22.12
CA ASN A 59 26.67 -37.16 -21.00
C ASN A 59 27.86 -36.18 -21.08
N LYS A 60 28.70 -36.13 -20.04
CA LYS A 60 29.90 -35.28 -19.99
C LYS A 60 30.94 -35.56 -21.09
N LEU A 61 30.84 -36.69 -21.79
CA LEU A 61 31.70 -37.06 -22.91
C LEU A 61 31.11 -36.63 -24.26
N GLY A 62 29.92 -36.02 -24.26
CA GLY A 62 29.22 -35.57 -25.46
C GLY A 62 28.43 -36.67 -26.18
N GLU A 63 28.32 -37.86 -25.58
CA GLU A 63 27.55 -38.98 -26.16
C GLU A 63 26.07 -38.82 -25.82
N GLU A 64 25.21 -39.16 -26.78
CA GLU A 64 23.77 -39.14 -26.61
C GLU A 64 23.30 -40.33 -25.76
N THR A 65 22.48 -40.05 -24.76
CA THR A 65 21.91 -41.03 -23.83
C THR A 65 20.41 -40.79 -23.68
N LYS A 66 19.69 -41.79 -23.18
CA LYS A 66 18.24 -41.75 -23.00
C LYS A 66 17.92 -41.93 -21.53
N SER A 67 16.95 -41.18 -21.03
CA SER A 67 16.39 -41.37 -19.69
C SER A 67 14.87 -41.52 -19.77
N LEU A 68 14.32 -42.51 -19.09
CA LEU A 68 12.88 -42.77 -19.08
C LEU A 68 12.21 -41.86 -18.04
N VAL A 69 11.17 -41.13 -18.43
CA VAL A 69 10.44 -40.20 -17.55
C VAL A 69 9.00 -40.66 -17.47
N ARG A 70 8.57 -41.05 -16.28
CA ARG A 70 7.20 -41.46 -15.97
C ARG A 70 6.54 -40.42 -15.07
N VAL A 71 5.41 -39.91 -15.52
CA VAL A 71 4.62 -38.91 -14.78
C VAL A 71 3.22 -39.46 -14.55
N ARG A 72 2.82 -39.56 -13.28
CA ARG A 72 1.51 -40.15 -12.90
C ARG A 72 0.81 -39.32 -11.82
N SER A 73 -0.51 -39.16 -11.94
CA SER A 73 -1.34 -38.61 -10.86
C SER A 73 -1.95 -39.75 -10.04
N TYR A 74 -1.80 -39.71 -8.71
CA TYR A 74 -2.37 -40.74 -7.84
C TYR A 74 -2.76 -40.21 -6.45
N THR A 75 -3.68 -40.90 -5.78
CA THR A 75 -4.12 -40.59 -4.41
C THR A 75 -3.55 -41.57 -3.37
N ILE A 76 -3.11 -42.76 -3.80
CA ILE A 76 -2.54 -43.81 -2.94
C ILE A 76 -1.01 -43.76 -3.05
N GLY A 77 -0.28 -44.24 -2.04
CA GLY A 77 1.18 -44.27 -2.07
C GLY A 77 1.71 -45.35 -3.04
N LEU A 78 2.75 -45.02 -3.82
CA LEU A 78 3.38 -45.98 -4.73
C LEU A 78 4.34 -46.90 -3.99
N ASP A 79 4.24 -48.20 -4.27
CA ASP A 79 5.00 -49.25 -3.61
C ASP A 79 6.25 -49.68 -4.41
N GLU A 80 6.90 -50.75 -3.95
CA GLU A 80 8.13 -51.24 -4.57
C GLU A 80 7.87 -51.84 -5.96
N GLU A 81 6.73 -52.50 -6.17
CA GLU A 81 6.32 -53.11 -7.45
C GLU A 81 6.20 -52.02 -8.53
N ASP A 82 5.61 -50.86 -8.19
CA ASP A 82 5.49 -49.73 -9.12
C ASP A 82 6.84 -49.18 -9.62
N VAL A 83 7.87 -49.21 -8.76
CA VAL A 83 9.22 -48.72 -9.10
C VAL A 83 10.04 -49.80 -9.80
N GLU A 84 9.83 -51.07 -9.46
CA GLU A 84 10.38 -52.22 -10.18
C GLU A 84 9.89 -52.23 -11.64
N ASP A 85 8.59 -52.03 -11.87
CA ASP A 85 8.01 -51.92 -13.21
C ASP A 85 8.68 -50.82 -14.04
N LEU A 86 8.92 -49.64 -13.45
CA LEU A 86 9.64 -48.55 -14.13
C LEU A 86 11.08 -48.95 -14.45
N TYR A 87 11.74 -49.69 -13.57
CA TYR A 87 13.11 -50.15 -13.77
C TYR A 87 13.20 -51.15 -14.92
N GLU A 88 12.28 -52.11 -14.98
CA GLU A 88 12.19 -53.08 -16.08
C GLU A 88 11.96 -52.38 -17.42
N ASP A 89 11.05 -51.40 -17.46
CA ASP A 89 10.80 -50.60 -18.66
C ASP A 89 12.02 -49.77 -19.06
N MET A 90 12.73 -49.18 -18.10
CA MET A 90 13.97 -48.45 -18.36
C MET A 90 15.00 -49.34 -19.05
N LEU A 91 15.17 -50.58 -18.59
CA LEU A 91 16.07 -51.57 -19.19
C LEU A 91 15.60 -51.98 -20.59
N MET A 92 14.31 -52.25 -20.77
CA MET A 92 13.75 -52.63 -22.08
C MET A 92 13.89 -51.52 -23.12
N LYS A 93 13.89 -50.25 -22.70
CA LYS A 93 14.06 -49.08 -23.59
C LYS A 93 15.52 -48.63 -23.74
N GLU A 94 16.48 -49.39 -23.21
CA GLU A 94 17.92 -49.07 -23.24
C GLU A 94 18.23 -47.67 -22.66
N ALA A 95 17.45 -47.24 -21.67
CA ALA A 95 17.65 -45.97 -20.98
C ALA A 95 18.68 -46.13 -19.84
N THR A 96 19.52 -45.12 -19.64
CA THR A 96 20.60 -45.14 -18.65
C THR A 96 20.15 -44.72 -17.25
N SER A 97 19.04 -43.97 -17.17
CA SER A 97 18.40 -43.58 -15.91
C SER A 97 16.90 -43.44 -16.09
N ALA A 98 16.15 -43.40 -14.98
CA ALA A 98 14.73 -43.09 -15.00
C ALA A 98 14.34 -42.03 -13.97
N ILE A 99 13.26 -41.30 -14.25
CA ILE A 99 12.67 -40.29 -13.37
C ILE A 99 11.19 -40.64 -13.19
N PHE A 100 10.75 -40.85 -11.94
CA PHE A 100 9.36 -41.08 -11.60
C PHE A 100 8.78 -39.88 -10.85
N ILE A 101 7.89 -39.13 -11.49
CA ILE A 101 7.19 -37.97 -10.92
C ILE A 101 5.75 -38.36 -10.56
N THR A 102 5.33 -38.06 -9.34
CA THR A 102 3.95 -38.29 -8.89
C THR A 102 3.39 -37.13 -8.06
N SER A 103 2.07 -36.96 -8.07
CA SER A 103 1.35 -36.11 -7.09
C SER A 103 1.19 -36.75 -5.71
N SER A 104 1.45 -38.07 -5.59
CA SER A 104 1.33 -38.81 -4.34
C SER A 104 2.68 -38.92 -3.60
N HIS A 105 2.88 -39.98 -2.82
CA HIS A 105 4.10 -40.28 -2.09
C HIS A 105 4.61 -41.69 -2.41
N PHE A 106 5.92 -41.89 -2.30
CA PHE A 106 6.53 -43.23 -2.39
C PHE A 106 6.65 -43.85 -1.00
N THR A 107 6.32 -45.13 -0.88
CA THR A 107 6.48 -45.90 0.36
C THR A 107 7.96 -46.10 0.72
N LYS A 108 8.23 -46.59 1.94
CA LYS A 108 9.61 -46.89 2.38
C LYS A 108 10.28 -48.00 1.55
N GLY A 109 9.52 -48.98 1.05
CA GLY A 109 10.02 -50.05 0.18
C GLY A 109 10.51 -49.48 -1.14
N ALA A 110 9.64 -48.75 -1.86
CA ALA A 110 9.96 -48.01 -3.08
C ALA A 110 11.22 -47.14 -2.95
N LYS A 111 11.31 -46.32 -1.89
CA LYS A 111 12.48 -45.46 -1.62
C LYS A 111 13.74 -46.24 -1.30
N LYS A 112 13.64 -47.46 -0.76
CA LYS A 112 14.79 -48.33 -0.46
C LYS A 112 15.30 -49.00 -1.74
N PHE A 113 14.41 -49.49 -2.58
CA PHE A 113 14.74 -50.08 -3.87
C PHE A 113 15.43 -49.05 -4.78
N ALA A 114 14.85 -47.86 -4.92
CA ALA A 114 15.40 -46.78 -5.77
C ALA A 114 16.82 -46.32 -5.39
N LYS A 115 17.31 -46.59 -4.17
CA LYS A 115 18.70 -46.27 -3.79
C LYS A 115 19.75 -47.13 -4.49
N HIS A 116 19.35 -48.28 -5.03
CA HIS A 116 20.24 -49.27 -5.62
C HIS A 116 20.16 -49.32 -7.15
N VAL A 117 19.29 -48.50 -7.75
CA VAL A 117 19.07 -48.42 -9.19
C VAL A 117 19.13 -46.95 -9.65
N PRO A 118 19.42 -46.64 -10.92
CA PRO A 118 19.53 -45.28 -11.43
C PRO A 118 18.15 -44.63 -11.63
N ILE A 119 17.32 -44.60 -10.59
CA ILE A 119 15.97 -44.04 -10.62
C ILE A 119 15.85 -42.86 -9.65
N ARG A 120 15.36 -41.74 -10.15
CA ARG A 120 15.02 -40.55 -9.34
C ARG A 120 13.53 -40.49 -9.08
N LEU A 121 13.14 -40.58 -7.82
CA LEU A 121 11.75 -40.48 -7.36
C LEU A 121 11.42 -39.05 -6.93
N VAL A 122 10.37 -38.44 -7.47
CA VAL A 122 9.87 -37.10 -7.10
C VAL A 122 8.43 -37.23 -6.61
N ASP A 123 8.23 -37.03 -5.31
CA ASP A 123 6.90 -37.07 -4.68
C ASP A 123 6.17 -35.73 -4.79
N GLY A 124 4.88 -35.71 -4.44
CA GLY A 124 4.02 -34.53 -4.58
C GLY A 124 4.49 -33.32 -3.77
N VAL A 125 5.16 -33.54 -2.64
CA VAL A 125 5.73 -32.45 -1.83
C VAL A 125 6.93 -31.83 -2.53
N GLU A 126 7.82 -32.65 -3.08
CA GLU A 126 8.96 -32.16 -3.86
C GLU A 126 8.52 -31.51 -5.18
N LEU A 127 7.56 -32.12 -5.87
CA LEU A 127 6.98 -31.60 -7.10
C LEU A 127 6.38 -30.21 -6.91
N GLY A 128 5.63 -30.00 -5.83
CA GLY A 128 5.06 -28.69 -5.50
C GLY A 128 6.15 -27.61 -5.33
N LYS A 129 7.30 -27.96 -4.72
CA LYS A 129 8.45 -27.04 -4.62
C LYS A 129 9.04 -26.73 -5.98
N LEU A 130 9.30 -27.74 -6.80
CA LEU A 130 9.90 -27.58 -8.13
C LEU A 130 9.02 -26.72 -9.06
N LEU A 131 7.70 -26.93 -9.03
CA LEU A 131 6.75 -26.10 -9.78
C LEU A 131 6.73 -24.65 -9.29
N SER A 132 6.72 -24.45 -7.96
CA SER A 132 6.74 -23.10 -7.37
C SER A 132 8.02 -22.30 -7.68
N GLU A 133 9.14 -22.98 -7.91
CA GLU A 133 10.40 -22.34 -8.28
C GLU A 133 10.43 -21.91 -9.75
N TYR A 134 9.78 -22.68 -10.64
CA TYR A 134 9.66 -22.37 -12.06
C TYR A 134 8.67 -21.23 -12.33
N GLU A 135 7.56 -21.17 -11.59
CA GLU A 135 6.51 -20.17 -11.82
C GLU A 135 6.81 -18.78 -11.25
N LYS A 136 7.95 -18.55 -10.58
CA LYS A 136 8.27 -17.21 -10.05
C LYS A 136 8.38 -16.22 -11.21
N PRO A 137 7.48 -15.22 -11.29
CA PRO A 137 7.58 -14.21 -12.33
C PRO A 137 8.93 -13.49 -12.16
N LYS A 138 9.63 -13.21 -13.26
CA LYS A 138 10.84 -12.39 -13.23
C LYS A 138 10.47 -10.97 -13.63
N ALA A 139 10.93 -9.99 -12.86
CA ALA A 139 10.78 -8.60 -13.26
C ALA A 139 11.78 -8.26 -14.37
N GLU A 140 11.29 -7.67 -15.45
CA GLU A 140 12.13 -7.15 -16.55
C GLU A 140 12.69 -5.76 -16.25
N PHE A 141 12.00 -5.02 -15.38
CA PHE A 141 12.34 -3.65 -15.01
C PHE A 141 12.50 -3.48 -13.50
N ALA A 142 13.27 -2.46 -13.12
CA ALA A 142 13.41 -1.99 -11.77
C ALA A 142 13.21 -0.47 -11.71
N PHE A 143 12.70 0.04 -10.60
CA PHE A 143 12.81 1.45 -10.28
C PHE A 143 14.28 1.83 -10.14
N LEU A 144 14.63 3.05 -10.54
CA LEU A 144 16.00 3.56 -10.46
C LEU A 144 16.34 4.05 -9.05
N SER A 145 17.54 3.74 -8.57
CA SER A 145 18.12 4.37 -7.38
C SER A 145 18.64 5.77 -7.73
N ARG A 146 18.43 6.74 -6.84
CA ARG A 146 18.99 8.10 -6.94
C ARG A 146 20.46 8.16 -6.56
N LEU A 147 20.93 7.22 -5.72
CA LEU A 147 22.22 7.34 -5.04
C LEU A 147 23.27 6.50 -5.75
N SER A 148 24.47 7.08 -5.86
CA SER A 148 25.68 6.33 -6.16
C SER A 148 26.19 5.57 -4.94
N ASP A 149 27.00 4.53 -5.16
CA ASP A 149 27.59 3.71 -4.09
C ASP A 149 28.36 4.56 -3.06
N GLY A 150 29.11 5.57 -3.53
CA GLY A 150 29.83 6.49 -2.65
C GLY A 150 28.91 7.35 -1.77
N GLU A 151 27.74 7.74 -2.27
CA GLU A 151 26.74 8.49 -1.49
C GLU A 151 26.03 7.60 -0.46
N VAL A 152 25.77 6.34 -0.79
CA VAL A 152 25.19 5.34 0.14
C VAL A 152 26.14 5.10 1.31
N VAL A 153 27.43 4.88 1.03
CA VAL A 153 28.45 4.72 2.09
C VAL A 153 28.52 5.97 2.97
N ARG A 154 28.50 7.17 2.36
CA ARG A 154 28.50 8.44 3.11
C ARG A 154 27.26 8.59 3.99
N TYR A 155 26.08 8.20 3.48
CA TYR A 155 24.83 8.23 4.22
C TYR A 155 24.92 7.40 5.51
N PHE A 156 25.26 6.12 5.42
CA PHE A 156 25.31 5.23 6.59
C PHE A 156 26.41 5.64 7.57
N ARG A 157 27.59 6.07 7.08
CA ARG A 157 28.64 6.63 7.94
C ARG A 157 28.20 7.89 8.70
N SER A 158 27.38 8.75 8.08
CA SER A 158 26.89 9.98 8.72
C SER A 158 25.84 9.70 9.80
N ARG A 159 25.01 8.67 9.62
CA ARG A 159 24.01 8.24 10.62
C ARG A 159 24.65 7.57 11.83
N GLY A 160 25.69 6.75 11.63
CA GLY A 160 26.49 6.21 12.74
C GLY A 160 27.14 7.28 13.64
N LYS A 161 27.22 8.54 13.18
CA LYS A 161 27.79 9.67 13.92
C LYS A 161 26.77 10.61 14.58
N ARG A 162 25.47 10.51 14.28
CA ARG A 162 24.45 11.41 14.85
C ARG A 162 24.22 11.07 16.34
N LYS A 163 24.96 11.76 17.21
CA LYS A 163 24.70 11.83 18.66
C LYS A 163 23.37 12.54 18.89
N PHE A 164 22.36 11.80 19.36
CA PHE A 164 21.22 12.40 20.03
C PHE A 164 20.98 11.66 21.35
N PHE A 165 20.52 12.40 22.35
CA PHE A 165 20.61 12.13 23.78
C PHE A 165 20.42 10.65 24.21
N TRP A 166 21.41 10.19 24.98
CA TRP A 166 21.41 9.14 26.01
C TRP A 166 21.39 7.64 25.66
N ILE A 167 21.18 7.19 24.42
CA ILE A 167 21.53 5.79 24.06
C ILE A 167 21.94 5.70 22.59
N SER A 168 23.21 5.41 22.30
CA SER A 168 23.58 4.80 21.01
C SER A 168 24.88 4.00 21.11
N PRO A 169 24.86 2.71 20.74
CA PRO A 169 26.09 1.95 20.52
C PRO A 169 26.64 2.31 19.13
N THR A 170 27.87 2.82 19.09
CA THR A 170 28.62 3.11 17.87
C THR A 170 28.99 1.81 17.16
N GLY A 171 28.09 1.29 16.33
CA GLY A 171 28.39 0.11 15.50
C GLY A 171 29.29 0.48 14.31
N LYS A 172 30.32 -0.34 14.05
CA LYS A 172 31.09 -0.27 12.80
C LYS A 172 30.26 -0.87 11.67
N ILE A 173 30.33 -0.26 10.48
CA ILE A 173 29.72 -0.83 9.27
C ILE A 173 30.55 -2.05 8.88
N GLU A 174 29.92 -3.21 8.82
CA GLU A 174 30.53 -4.46 8.36
C GLU A 174 30.29 -4.64 6.86
N GLU A 175 29.05 -4.48 6.42
CA GLU A 175 28.61 -4.78 5.06
C GLU A 175 27.45 -3.88 4.65
N ILE A 176 27.38 -3.58 3.34
CA ILE A 176 26.24 -2.88 2.72
C ILE A 176 25.81 -3.69 1.49
N ASP A 177 24.64 -4.33 1.59
CA ASP A 177 24.06 -5.11 0.50
C ASP A 177 23.20 -4.25 -0.41
N LYS A 178 23.29 -4.50 -1.71
CA LYS A 178 22.36 -3.98 -2.73
C LYS A 178 21.26 -5.01 -2.96
N ARG A 179 20.00 -4.66 -2.68
CA ARG A 179 18.88 -5.60 -2.75
C ARG A 179 17.66 -5.04 -3.45
N TYR A 180 16.83 -5.92 -4.00
CA TYR A 180 15.57 -5.56 -4.64
C TYR A 180 14.37 -6.07 -3.83
N ILE A 181 13.37 -5.22 -3.64
CA ILE A 181 12.05 -5.64 -3.18
C ILE A 181 11.24 -6.08 -4.42
N PRO A 182 10.72 -7.32 -4.47
CA PRO A 182 9.84 -7.77 -5.55
C PRO A 182 8.45 -7.14 -5.39
N LEU A 183 8.08 -6.23 -6.30
CA LEU A 183 6.77 -5.59 -6.28
C LEU A 183 5.86 -6.20 -7.33
N GLY A 184 4.70 -6.72 -6.93
CA GLY A 184 3.62 -7.04 -7.85
C GLY A 184 2.95 -5.75 -8.32
N HIS A 185 2.88 -5.55 -9.63
CA HIS A 185 2.23 -4.40 -10.26
C HIS A 185 0.81 -4.78 -10.69
N PHE A 186 -0.17 -4.13 -10.08
CA PHE A 186 -1.59 -4.37 -10.35
C PHE A 186 -2.24 -3.12 -10.93
N SER A 187 -3.18 -3.31 -11.84
CA SER A 187 -4.01 -2.27 -12.41
C SER A 187 -5.45 -2.43 -11.94
N MET A 188 -6.10 -1.33 -11.63
CA MET A 188 -7.49 -1.25 -11.22
C MET A 188 -8.22 -0.28 -12.13
N LYS A 189 -9.14 -0.79 -12.95
CA LYS A 189 -9.95 0.01 -13.86
C LYS A 189 -11.34 0.20 -13.30
N LYS A 190 -11.81 1.44 -13.31
CA LYS A 190 -13.16 1.81 -12.87
C LYS A 190 -13.84 2.61 -13.96
N ILE A 191 -14.99 2.13 -14.42
CA ILE A 191 -15.83 2.80 -15.42
C ILE A 191 -16.96 3.51 -14.68
N ARG A 192 -17.03 4.84 -14.79
CA ARG A 192 -18.15 5.62 -14.23
C ARG A 192 -18.61 6.67 -15.23
N GLY A 193 -19.87 6.57 -15.66
CA GLY A 193 -20.48 7.57 -16.56
C GLY A 193 -19.76 7.74 -17.91
N GLY A 194 -19.15 6.68 -18.44
CA GLY A 194 -18.40 6.70 -19.70
C GLY A 194 -16.94 7.17 -19.59
N VAL A 195 -16.47 7.56 -18.40
CA VAL A 195 -15.06 7.87 -18.14
C VAL A 195 -14.37 6.66 -17.51
N GLU A 196 -13.32 6.17 -18.17
CA GLU A 196 -12.45 5.12 -17.64
C GLU A 196 -11.37 5.76 -16.76
N THR A 197 -11.30 5.33 -15.50
CA THR A 197 -10.23 5.72 -14.57
C THR A 197 -9.39 4.49 -14.27
N VAL A 198 -8.08 4.60 -14.48
CA VAL A 198 -7.12 3.52 -14.25
C VAL A 198 -6.21 3.95 -13.10
N ALA A 199 -6.12 3.11 -12.07
CA ALA A 199 -5.20 3.29 -10.96
C ALA A 199 -4.21 2.12 -10.91
N ASN A 200 -2.94 2.42 -10.64
CA ASN A 200 -1.91 1.41 -10.46
C ASN A 200 -1.61 1.23 -8.97
N LEU A 201 -1.25 0.01 -8.59
CA LEU A 201 -0.93 -0.39 -7.24
C LEU A 201 0.34 -1.25 -7.26
N TYR A 202 1.20 -1.06 -6.26
CA TYR A 202 2.41 -1.87 -6.09
C TYR A 202 2.39 -2.54 -4.71
N VAL A 203 2.46 -3.86 -4.69
CA VAL A 203 2.45 -4.68 -3.47
C VAL A 203 3.80 -5.38 -3.32
N ASP A 204 4.46 -5.20 -2.19
CA ASP A 204 5.66 -5.94 -1.83
C ASP A 204 5.31 -7.43 -1.62
N LEU A 205 5.77 -8.29 -2.53
CA LEU A 205 5.50 -9.73 -2.51
C LEU A 205 6.33 -10.49 -1.46
N ASN A 206 7.33 -9.84 -0.85
CA ASN A 206 8.06 -10.38 0.30
C ASN A 206 7.30 -10.11 1.61
N SER A 207 6.74 -8.90 1.78
CA SER A 207 6.13 -8.48 3.06
C SER A 207 4.59 -8.42 3.08
N GLY A 208 3.93 -8.39 1.92
CA GLY A 208 2.48 -8.20 1.77
C GLY A 208 2.02 -6.74 1.92
N ASN A 209 2.96 -5.80 2.10
CA ASN A 209 2.65 -4.39 2.28
C ASN A 209 2.39 -3.70 0.94
N VAL A 210 1.43 -2.80 0.93
CA VAL A 210 1.10 -1.96 -0.22
C VAL A 210 1.91 -0.68 -0.12
N LEU A 211 2.61 -0.33 -1.19
CA LEU A 211 3.47 0.85 -1.21
C LEU A 211 2.71 2.05 -1.78
N TYR A 212 2.92 3.21 -1.18
CA TYR A 212 2.37 4.48 -1.66
C TYR A 212 3.37 5.61 -1.46
N MET A 213 3.18 6.68 -2.22
CA MET A 213 3.99 7.89 -2.13
C MET A 213 3.41 8.86 -1.10
N GLU A 214 4.24 9.33 -0.18
CA GLU A 214 3.96 10.45 0.72
C GLU A 214 5.07 11.50 0.56
N GLU A 215 4.71 12.68 0.05
CA GLU A 215 5.65 13.73 -0.35
C GLU A 215 6.77 13.23 -1.28
N ASN A 216 7.94 12.91 -0.72
CA ASN A 216 9.12 12.43 -1.43
C ASN A 216 9.66 11.12 -0.81
N ARG A 217 8.77 10.36 -0.19
CA ARG A 217 9.07 9.09 0.47
C ARG A 217 8.08 8.02 0.04
N ILE A 218 8.54 6.79 0.10
CA ILE A 218 7.68 5.61 -0.04
C ILE A 218 7.29 5.18 1.36
N GLU A 219 5.99 5.12 1.61
CA GLU A 219 5.40 4.63 2.85
C GLU A 219 4.70 3.29 2.59
N GLU A 220 4.44 2.55 3.66
CA GLU A 220 3.89 1.20 3.61
C GLU A 220 2.52 1.13 4.30
N ASN A 221 1.54 0.52 3.65
CA ASN A 221 0.24 0.21 4.24
C ASN A 221 0.09 -1.32 4.35
N ASN A 222 -0.26 -1.80 5.55
CA ASN A 222 -0.32 -3.22 5.86
C ASN A 222 -1.71 -3.86 5.68
N PHE A 223 -2.67 -3.20 5.01
CA PHE A 223 -4.05 -3.72 4.92
C PHE A 223 -4.11 -5.08 4.21
N ILE A 224 -3.39 -5.25 3.08
CA ILE A 224 -3.33 -6.52 2.36
C ILE A 224 -2.60 -7.58 3.19
N LYS A 225 -1.48 -7.22 3.81
CA LYS A 225 -0.74 -8.11 4.72
C LYS A 225 -1.64 -8.68 5.82
N LYS A 226 -2.46 -7.86 6.47
CA LYS A 226 -3.40 -8.31 7.52
C LYS A 226 -4.35 -9.40 7.03
N ILE A 227 -4.71 -9.37 5.75
CA ILE A 227 -5.59 -10.36 5.09
C ILE A 227 -4.78 -11.60 4.65
N LEU A 228 -3.59 -11.40 4.06
CA LEU A 228 -2.70 -12.48 3.62
C LEU A 228 -2.21 -13.36 4.77
N ASP A 229 -1.97 -12.78 5.95
CA ASP A 229 -1.49 -13.47 7.16
C ASP A 229 -2.59 -14.29 7.88
N LEU A 230 -3.77 -14.44 7.28
CA LEU A 230 -4.87 -15.22 7.83
C LEU A 230 -4.91 -16.64 7.25
N PRO A 231 -5.31 -17.64 8.06
CA PRO A 231 -5.66 -18.96 7.53
C PRO A 231 -6.77 -18.85 6.48
N GLU A 232 -6.77 -19.76 5.50
CA GLU A 232 -7.65 -19.66 4.32
C GLU A 232 -9.13 -19.48 4.66
N GLU A 233 -9.65 -20.26 5.61
CA GLU A 233 -11.04 -20.15 6.08
C GLU A 233 -11.33 -18.79 6.73
N SER A 234 -10.43 -18.29 7.57
CA SER A 234 -10.59 -16.98 8.23
C SER A 234 -10.50 -15.83 7.24
N ARG A 235 -9.63 -15.97 6.24
CA ARG A 235 -9.48 -15.04 5.12
C ARG A 235 -10.77 -14.98 4.27
N ALA A 236 -11.35 -16.13 3.94
CA ALA A 236 -12.60 -16.20 3.18
C ALA A 236 -13.75 -15.47 3.90
N HIS A 237 -13.96 -15.77 5.20
CA HIS A 237 -15.00 -15.12 6.00
C HIS A 237 -14.80 -13.60 6.13
N LEU A 238 -13.55 -13.15 6.31
CA LEU A 238 -13.26 -11.72 6.37
C LEU A 238 -13.56 -11.03 5.04
N LEU A 239 -13.22 -11.66 3.91
CA LEU A 239 -13.51 -11.10 2.59
C LEU A 239 -15.03 -11.08 2.31
N ASP A 240 -15.77 -12.11 2.74
CA ASP A 240 -17.24 -12.13 2.66
C ASP A 240 -17.84 -10.97 3.46
N LEU A 241 -17.34 -10.72 4.69
CA LEU A 241 -17.73 -9.58 5.52
C LEU A 241 -17.43 -8.24 4.85
N MET A 242 -16.25 -8.09 4.23
CA MET A 242 -15.86 -6.85 3.53
C MET A 242 -16.70 -6.59 2.28
N GLU A 243 -17.22 -7.65 1.65
CA GLU A 243 -18.06 -7.58 0.45
C GLU A 243 -19.52 -7.24 0.79
N HIS A 244 -20.05 -7.78 1.88
CA HIS A 244 -21.46 -7.66 2.27
C HIS A 244 -21.73 -6.61 3.38
N GLY A 245 -20.67 -6.08 4.01
CA GLY A 245 -20.72 -5.02 5.03
C GLY A 245 -21.08 -5.51 6.44
N GLU A 246 -22.19 -6.24 6.57
CA GLU A 246 -22.67 -6.82 7.82
C GLU A 246 -23.11 -8.27 7.62
N LEU A 247 -22.74 -9.13 8.57
CA LEU A 247 -23.27 -10.50 8.62
C LEU A 247 -23.77 -10.80 10.04
N ASP A 248 -24.84 -11.59 10.11
CA ASP A 248 -25.32 -12.12 11.39
C ASP A 248 -24.27 -13.05 12.00
N TYR A 249 -24.06 -12.91 13.32
CA TYR A 249 -23.15 -13.75 14.10
C TYR A 249 -23.46 -15.26 13.95
N GLU A 250 -24.72 -15.61 13.69
CA GLU A 250 -25.18 -16.98 13.45
C GLU A 250 -24.57 -17.62 12.18
N HIS A 251 -24.27 -16.82 11.15
CA HIS A 251 -23.67 -17.27 9.89
C HIS A 251 -22.14 -17.45 9.99
N LEU A 252 -21.53 -17.00 11.09
CA LEU A 252 -20.10 -17.06 11.33
C LEU A 252 -19.83 -17.77 12.66
N LYS A 253 -19.86 -19.11 12.68
CA LYS A 253 -19.57 -19.90 13.89
C LYS A 253 -18.21 -20.59 13.77
N GLY A 254 -17.45 -20.60 14.87
CA GLY A 254 -16.28 -21.48 15.04
C GLY A 254 -14.93 -20.78 15.14
N LYS A 255 -13.87 -21.58 14.98
CA LYS A 255 -12.46 -21.18 15.10
C LYS A 255 -12.07 -19.95 14.26
N PRO A 256 -12.61 -19.72 13.04
CA PRO A 256 -12.27 -18.54 12.23
C PRO A 256 -12.65 -17.19 12.87
N LEU A 257 -13.83 -17.09 13.50
CA LEU A 257 -14.30 -15.84 14.12
C LEU A 257 -13.41 -15.44 15.31
N ASN A 258 -13.04 -16.42 16.16
CA ASN A 258 -12.14 -16.20 17.29
C ASN A 258 -10.76 -15.69 16.85
N ILE A 259 -10.28 -16.12 15.67
CA ILE A 259 -9.01 -15.66 15.10
C ILE A 259 -9.14 -14.20 14.64
N LEU A 260 -10.24 -13.86 13.96
CA LEU A 260 -10.50 -12.49 13.50
C LEU A 260 -10.68 -11.51 14.65
N GLU A 261 -11.42 -11.89 15.69
CA GLU A 261 -11.62 -11.08 16.89
C GLU A 261 -10.31 -10.89 17.67
N LYS A 262 -9.55 -11.96 17.89
CA LYS A 262 -8.24 -11.88 18.58
C LYS A 262 -7.23 -11.02 17.83
N LYS A 263 -7.30 -11.00 16.49
CA LYS A 263 -6.47 -10.12 15.65
C LYS A 263 -7.04 -8.69 15.53
N GLY A 264 -8.18 -8.40 16.15
CA GLY A 264 -8.82 -7.09 16.15
C GLY A 264 -9.31 -6.65 14.78
N LEU A 265 -9.68 -7.60 13.90
CA LEU A 265 -10.11 -7.35 12.52
C LEU A 265 -11.64 -7.23 12.36
N ILE A 266 -12.38 -7.55 13.42
CA ILE A 266 -13.84 -7.47 13.48
C ILE A 266 -14.29 -6.86 14.82
N GLY A 267 -15.45 -6.20 14.80
CA GLY A 267 -16.15 -5.70 15.98
C GLY A 267 -17.56 -6.29 16.06
N ILE A 268 -17.94 -6.77 17.24
CA ILE A 268 -19.28 -7.33 17.51
C ILE A 268 -20.14 -6.23 18.11
N HIS A 269 -21.25 -5.91 17.46
CA HIS A 269 -22.21 -4.94 17.97
C HIS A 269 -23.46 -5.67 18.45
N GLU A 270 -23.85 -5.40 19.70
CA GLU A 270 -25.18 -5.76 20.20
C GLU A 270 -26.09 -4.56 19.98
N GLY A 271 -27.23 -4.79 19.33
CA GLY A 271 -28.22 -3.73 19.11
C GLY A 271 -28.86 -3.29 20.43
N ASP A 272 -28.21 -2.37 21.14
CA ASP A 272 -28.83 -1.60 22.20
C ASP A 272 -29.11 -0.16 21.72
N ARG A 273 -30.40 0.14 21.59
CA ARG A 273 -30.89 1.53 21.55
C ARG A 273 -30.74 2.08 22.97
N GLY A 274 -29.59 2.66 23.30
CA GLY A 274 -29.46 3.20 24.65
C GLY A 274 -28.15 3.84 25.09
N GLU A 275 -27.10 3.92 24.28
CA GLU A 275 -25.85 4.56 24.72
C GLU A 275 -25.47 5.74 23.82
N GLY A 276 -25.49 6.92 24.45
CA GLY A 276 -24.68 8.10 24.11
C GLY A 276 -24.81 8.67 22.69
N ILE A 277 -25.74 9.61 22.49
CA ILE A 277 -25.57 10.66 21.46
C ILE A 277 -24.20 11.36 21.60
N LEU A 278 -23.64 11.37 22.81
CA LEU A 278 -22.29 11.85 23.11
C LEU A 278 -21.17 10.95 22.58
N ASP A 279 -21.34 9.62 22.55
CA ASP A 279 -20.34 8.71 21.96
C ASP A 279 -20.37 8.76 20.44
N ILE A 280 -21.57 8.91 19.87
CA ILE A 280 -21.77 9.22 18.44
C ILE A 280 -21.12 10.57 18.11
N LEU A 281 -21.28 11.59 18.96
CA LEU A 281 -20.63 12.89 18.78
C LEU A 281 -19.12 12.84 19.01
N THR A 282 -18.57 11.99 19.88
CA THR A 282 -17.11 11.88 20.05
C THR A 282 -16.47 11.09 18.93
N ASP A 283 -17.09 10.02 18.43
CA ASP A 283 -16.60 9.31 17.24
C ASP A 283 -16.85 10.12 15.96
N GLU A 284 -17.96 10.86 15.85
CA GLU A 284 -18.16 11.84 14.79
C GLU A 284 -17.16 12.98 14.92
N ILE A 285 -16.93 13.63 16.06
CA ILE A 285 -16.00 14.78 16.13
C ILE A 285 -14.55 14.36 15.82
N THR A 286 -14.17 13.11 16.10
CA THR A 286 -12.86 12.58 15.71
C THR A 286 -12.80 12.18 14.21
N SER A 287 -13.95 11.93 13.57
CA SER A 287 -14.06 11.56 12.15
C SER A 287 -14.70 12.64 11.22
N THR A 288 -15.15 13.78 11.78
CA THR A 288 -15.86 14.88 11.10
C THR A 288 -14.95 15.69 10.17
N VAL A 289 -13.65 15.38 10.12
CA VAL A 289 -12.77 15.91 9.06
C VAL A 289 -12.91 15.11 7.74
N SER A 290 -13.71 14.04 7.68
CA SER A 290 -13.84 13.23 6.45
C SER A 290 -15.25 12.84 6.00
N ILE A 291 -16.31 13.05 6.78
CA ILE A 291 -17.68 12.68 6.40
C ILE A 291 -18.54 13.91 6.17
N ALA A 292 -18.28 14.60 5.07
CA ALA A 292 -19.25 15.49 4.44
C ALA A 292 -19.22 15.24 2.94
N THR A 293 -19.72 14.08 2.47
CA THR A 293 -20.12 13.94 1.04
C THR A 293 -21.09 12.81 0.68
N SER A 294 -21.64 11.99 1.59
CA SER A 294 -22.46 10.83 1.15
C SER A 294 -23.96 10.84 1.43
N GLU A 295 -24.54 11.78 2.18
CA GLU A 295 -26.00 11.74 2.45
C GLU A 295 -26.75 13.02 2.11
N LEU A 296 -26.73 13.40 0.84
CA LEU A 296 -27.61 14.45 0.31
C LEU A 296 -28.34 13.98 -0.95
N THR A 297 -28.87 12.77 -0.93
CA THR A 297 -29.89 12.31 -1.88
C THR A 297 -30.61 11.07 -1.35
N SER A 298 -31.81 11.21 -0.77
CA SER A 298 -33.03 10.46 -1.15
C SER A 298 -34.09 10.41 -0.03
N THR A 299 -35.26 10.94 -0.39
CA THR A 299 -36.63 10.47 -0.10
C THR A 299 -37.10 10.14 1.34
N THR A 300 -38.02 11.00 1.78
CA THR A 300 -39.24 10.75 2.57
C THR A 300 -39.67 9.29 2.73
N HIS A 301 -39.76 8.80 3.98
CA HIS A 301 -40.67 7.70 4.34
C HIS A 301 -41.41 7.99 5.66
N LYS A 302 -42.74 7.82 5.61
CA LYS A 302 -43.68 7.91 6.73
C LYS A 302 -43.34 6.87 7.81
N ALA A 303 -43.42 7.27 9.07
CA ALA A 303 -43.32 6.39 10.23
C ALA A 303 -44.49 5.38 10.27
N PRO A 304 -44.25 4.07 10.43
CA PRO A 304 -45.28 3.11 10.79
C PRO A 304 -45.48 3.06 12.32
N THR A 305 -46.73 2.90 12.72
CA THR A 305 -47.21 2.72 14.10
C THR A 305 -46.64 1.45 14.76
N PRO A 306 -46.43 1.42 16.09
CA PRO A 306 -45.81 0.27 16.76
C PRO A 306 -46.84 -0.86 16.95
N GLY A 307 -46.60 -2.00 16.30
CA GLY A 307 -47.23 -3.27 16.62
C GLY A 307 -46.16 -4.26 17.11
N GLU A 308 -46.37 -4.82 18.29
CA GLU A 308 -45.49 -5.78 18.96
C GLU A 308 -45.11 -6.95 18.03
N ARG A 309 -43.81 -7.05 17.75
CA ARG A 309 -43.13 -8.32 17.45
C ARG A 309 -41.86 -8.35 18.26
N ALA A 310 -41.68 -9.39 19.06
CA ALA A 310 -40.45 -9.67 19.77
C ALA A 310 -39.30 -9.76 18.75
N VAL A 311 -38.47 -8.72 18.70
CA VAL A 311 -37.26 -8.69 17.87
C VAL A 311 -36.24 -9.56 18.56
N VAL A 312 -35.93 -10.71 17.97
CA VAL A 312 -34.74 -11.50 18.33
C VAL A 312 -33.54 -10.58 18.13
N LYS A 313 -32.85 -10.21 19.22
CA LYS A 313 -31.60 -9.42 19.15
C LYS A 313 -30.54 -10.28 18.45
N THR A 314 -30.36 -10.11 17.13
CA THR A 314 -29.26 -10.74 16.41
C THR A 314 -27.99 -9.93 16.63
N LYS A 315 -26.91 -10.60 17.08
CA LYS A 315 -25.59 -9.96 17.15
C LYS A 315 -25.08 -9.79 15.73
N GLN A 316 -24.58 -8.60 15.39
CA GLN A 316 -24.02 -8.31 14.08
C GLN A 316 -22.50 -8.17 14.16
N VAL A 317 -21.81 -8.64 13.12
CA VAL A 317 -20.35 -8.56 13.00
C VAL A 317 -20.01 -7.60 11.86
N ARG A 318 -19.10 -6.65 12.15
CA ARG A 318 -18.54 -5.71 11.15
C ARG A 318 -17.03 -5.82 11.12
N THR A 319 -16.42 -5.53 9.97
CA THR A 319 -14.96 -5.40 9.84
C THR A 319 -14.45 -4.10 10.47
N THR A 320 -13.27 -4.14 11.09
CA THR A 320 -12.55 -2.96 11.59
C THR A 320 -11.39 -2.56 10.67
N ILE A 321 -11.17 -3.32 9.58
CA ILE A 321 -10.10 -3.02 8.63
C ILE A 321 -10.52 -1.85 7.74
N GLU A 322 -9.80 -0.74 7.85
CA GLU A 322 -9.94 0.38 6.93
C GLU A 322 -9.37 0.03 5.55
N LYS A 323 -10.24 0.07 4.53
CA LYS A 323 -9.84 -0.07 3.13
C LYS A 323 -9.30 1.27 2.60
N PRO A 324 -8.04 1.35 2.15
CA PRO A 324 -7.53 2.60 1.58
C PRO A 324 -8.24 2.93 0.27
N THR A 325 -8.47 4.23 0.05
CA THR A 325 -8.90 4.75 -1.25
C THR A 325 -7.69 4.77 -2.18
N ILE A 326 -7.70 3.94 -3.21
CA ILE A 326 -6.61 3.90 -4.20
C ILE A 326 -6.76 5.10 -5.15
N ASP A 327 -5.71 5.88 -5.25
CA ASP A 327 -5.58 7.07 -6.09
C ASP A 327 -4.15 7.17 -6.64
N THR A 328 -3.80 8.29 -7.27
CA THR A 328 -2.50 8.48 -7.92
C THR A 328 -1.31 8.26 -6.98
N SER A 329 -1.43 8.42 -5.66
CA SER A 329 -0.32 8.18 -4.71
C SER A 329 0.19 6.74 -4.69
N PHE A 330 -0.69 5.78 -4.99
CA PHE A 330 -0.33 4.37 -5.06
C PHE A 330 0.34 4.00 -6.38
N ASP A 331 0.28 4.88 -7.39
CA ASP A 331 0.99 4.70 -8.64
C ASP A 331 2.45 5.14 -8.52
N LEU A 332 3.31 4.28 -7.94
CA LEU A 332 4.74 4.55 -7.85
C LEU A 332 5.37 4.86 -9.21
N GLY A 333 4.90 4.20 -10.28
CA GLY A 333 5.34 4.42 -11.65
C GLY A 333 5.02 5.81 -12.19
N HIS A 334 4.04 6.51 -11.61
CA HIS A 334 3.78 7.91 -11.90
C HIS A 334 4.95 8.80 -11.44
N PHE A 335 5.54 8.54 -10.27
CA PHE A 335 6.52 9.42 -9.61
C PHE A 335 7.98 9.01 -9.78
N ILE A 336 8.25 7.72 -10.00
CA ILE A 336 9.60 7.15 -9.98
C ILE A 336 10.03 6.76 -11.39
N GLU A 337 11.30 7.00 -11.72
CA GLU A 337 11.88 6.54 -12.98
C GLU A 337 12.18 5.04 -12.91
N SER A 338 11.96 4.32 -14.01
CA SER A 338 12.30 2.90 -14.17
C SER A 338 13.42 2.71 -15.20
N ALA A 339 14.12 1.58 -15.10
CA ALA A 339 15.11 1.10 -16.05
C ALA A 339 15.16 -0.43 -16.04
N GLU A 340 16.00 -1.01 -16.88
CA GLU A 340 16.31 -2.44 -16.83
C GLU A 340 16.92 -2.83 -15.48
N VAL A 341 16.73 -4.10 -15.10
CA VAL A 341 17.23 -4.64 -13.83
C VAL A 341 18.76 -4.61 -13.80
N ASP A 342 19.32 -4.03 -12.73
CA ASP A 342 20.77 -4.04 -12.48
C ASP A 342 21.15 -5.37 -11.82
N PRO A 343 21.97 -6.21 -12.46
CA PRO A 343 22.35 -7.52 -11.93
C PRO A 343 23.20 -7.44 -10.65
N SER A 344 23.71 -6.26 -10.28
CA SER A 344 24.45 -6.07 -9.02
C SER A 344 23.57 -6.08 -7.77
N PHE A 345 22.25 -6.00 -7.93
CA PHE A 345 21.29 -6.07 -6.83
C PHE A 345 20.69 -7.47 -6.71
N THR A 346 20.57 -7.97 -5.49
CA THR A 346 19.99 -9.29 -5.23
C THR A 346 18.52 -9.18 -4.81
N PRO A 347 17.56 -9.82 -5.51
CA PRO A 347 16.16 -9.83 -5.10
C PRO A 347 15.91 -10.49 -3.75
N ASP A 348 14.97 -9.93 -3.00
CA ASP A 348 14.38 -10.54 -1.82
C ASP A 348 13.51 -11.75 -2.21
N PRO A 349 13.32 -12.72 -1.30
CA PRO A 349 12.43 -13.83 -1.54
C PRO A 349 10.99 -13.35 -1.74
N ILE A 350 10.26 -14.06 -2.60
CA ILE A 350 8.82 -13.89 -2.77
C ILE A 350 8.13 -14.83 -1.79
N ASN A 351 7.39 -14.28 -0.82
CA ASN A 351 6.67 -15.04 0.20
C ASN A 351 5.18 -15.15 -0.11
N TYR A 352 4.62 -14.21 -0.87
CA TYR A 352 3.21 -14.19 -1.26
C TYR A 352 3.09 -14.29 -2.78
N SER A 353 2.18 -15.14 -3.25
CA SER A 353 1.91 -15.31 -4.68
C SER A 353 1.17 -14.07 -5.24
N PRO A 354 1.51 -13.60 -6.44
CA PRO A 354 0.76 -12.54 -7.12
C PRO A 354 -0.73 -12.88 -7.32
N GLU A 355 -1.05 -14.16 -7.53
CA GLU A 355 -2.42 -14.66 -7.72
C GLU A 355 -3.25 -14.50 -6.44
N ASP A 356 -2.68 -14.80 -5.26
CA ASP A 356 -3.34 -14.58 -3.98
C ASP A 356 -3.65 -13.10 -3.73
N VAL A 357 -2.69 -12.22 -4.05
CA VAL A 357 -2.87 -10.78 -3.95
C VAL A 357 -3.95 -10.29 -4.91
N LEU A 358 -3.94 -10.78 -6.16
CA LEU A 358 -4.94 -10.44 -7.17
C LEU A 358 -6.34 -10.84 -6.72
N ASN A 359 -6.50 -12.04 -6.15
CA ASN A 359 -7.78 -12.53 -5.66
C ASN A 359 -8.31 -11.66 -4.51
N ILE A 360 -7.47 -11.27 -3.56
CA ILE A 360 -7.84 -10.35 -2.48
C ILE A 360 -8.28 -9.00 -3.05
N LEU A 361 -7.50 -8.42 -3.96
CA LEU A 361 -7.81 -7.11 -4.55
C LEU A 361 -9.14 -7.14 -5.31
N LYS A 362 -9.42 -8.21 -6.08
CA LYS A 362 -10.69 -8.39 -6.79
C LYS A 362 -11.88 -8.42 -5.83
N ARG A 363 -11.77 -9.09 -4.69
CA ARG A 363 -12.86 -9.16 -3.70
C ARG A 363 -13.04 -7.86 -2.94
N VAL A 364 -11.93 -7.26 -2.49
CA VAL A 364 -11.95 -6.00 -1.71
C VAL A 364 -12.40 -4.79 -2.56
N TYR A 365 -12.14 -4.84 -3.86
CA TYR A 365 -12.49 -3.79 -4.83
C TYR A 365 -13.38 -4.31 -5.97
N GLY A 366 -14.35 -5.19 -5.69
CA GLY A 366 -15.19 -5.85 -6.71
C GLY A 366 -15.94 -4.96 -7.69
N GLY A 367 -16.06 -3.66 -7.42
CA GLY A 367 -16.58 -2.67 -8.38
C GLY A 367 -15.59 -2.24 -9.48
N ASN A 368 -14.36 -2.77 -9.48
CA ASN A 368 -13.29 -2.43 -10.41
C ASN A 368 -12.79 -3.70 -11.11
N GLU A 369 -12.37 -3.56 -12.36
CA GLU A 369 -11.64 -4.61 -13.08
C GLU A 369 -10.18 -4.58 -12.62
N VAL A 370 -9.74 -5.64 -11.92
CA VAL A 370 -8.37 -5.75 -11.38
C VAL A 370 -7.57 -6.77 -12.18
N SER A 371 -6.39 -6.37 -12.66
CA SER A 371 -5.45 -7.22 -13.38
C SER A 371 -4.04 -7.14 -12.82
N PHE A 372 -3.29 -8.23 -12.93
CA PHE A 372 -1.86 -8.27 -12.65
C PHE A 372 -1.11 -7.95 -13.96
N LEU A 373 -0.28 -6.91 -13.93
CA LEU A 373 0.47 -6.44 -15.10
C LEU A 373 1.88 -7.04 -15.18
N GLY A 374 2.41 -7.54 -14.06
CA GLY A 374 3.75 -8.10 -13.98
C GLY A 374 4.44 -7.72 -12.68
N MET A 375 5.74 -7.96 -12.63
CA MET A 375 6.58 -7.63 -11.47
C MET A 375 7.58 -6.53 -11.82
N ILE A 376 7.84 -5.65 -10.86
CA ILE A 376 8.88 -4.63 -10.94
C ILE A 376 9.73 -4.68 -9.66
N TYR A 377 11.02 -4.43 -9.77
CA TYR A 377 11.88 -4.37 -8.58
C TYR A 377 12.01 -2.94 -8.02
N LEU A 378 12.05 -2.81 -6.70
CA LEU A 378 12.40 -1.56 -6.01
C LEU A 378 13.76 -1.69 -5.32
N PRO A 379 14.80 -0.92 -5.74
CA PRO A 379 16.13 -1.01 -5.15
C PRO A 379 16.16 -0.45 -3.74
N TYR A 380 16.91 -1.12 -2.88
CA TYR A 380 17.25 -0.64 -1.56
C TYR A 380 18.65 -1.10 -1.14
N TYR A 381 19.20 -0.42 -0.14
CA TYR A 381 20.48 -0.76 0.45
C TYR A 381 20.27 -1.22 1.89
N ARG A 382 20.90 -2.34 2.27
CA ARG A 382 20.84 -2.90 3.62
C ARG A 382 22.21 -2.83 4.27
N CYS A 383 22.36 -2.00 5.30
CA CYS A 383 23.62 -1.86 6.03
C CYS A 383 23.59 -2.73 7.29
N LYS A 384 24.65 -3.52 7.51
CA LYS A 384 24.89 -4.29 8.73
C LYS A 384 25.88 -3.54 9.62
N TYR A 385 25.45 -3.20 10.83
CA TYR A 385 26.27 -2.62 11.88
C TYR A 385 26.59 -3.67 12.93
N VAL A 386 27.82 -3.65 13.44
CA VAL A 386 28.27 -4.49 14.55
C VAL A 386 28.78 -3.60 15.66
N SER A 387 28.21 -3.74 16.86
CA SER A 387 28.71 -3.07 18.06
C SER A 387 30.04 -3.69 18.52
N ASP A 388 30.79 -2.97 19.35
CA ASP A 388 31.99 -3.52 19.99
C ASP A 388 31.69 -4.74 20.89
N THR A 389 30.42 -4.95 21.26
CA THR A 389 29.91 -6.11 22.01
C THR A 389 29.43 -7.26 21.12
N GLY A 390 29.60 -7.17 19.79
CA GLY A 390 29.18 -8.20 18.82
C GLY A 390 27.69 -8.21 18.47
N VAL A 391 26.91 -7.24 18.95
CA VAL A 391 25.48 -7.13 18.62
C VAL A 391 25.33 -6.58 17.21
N THR A 392 24.58 -7.30 16.38
CA THR A 392 24.31 -6.90 14.99
C THR A 392 23.01 -6.10 14.89
N ARG A 393 23.02 -5.07 14.04
CA ARG A 393 21.85 -4.25 13.71
C ARG A 393 21.81 -4.03 12.20
N PHE A 394 20.62 -4.10 11.62
CA PHE A 394 20.40 -3.79 10.21
C PHE A 394 19.68 -2.47 10.03
N GLU A 395 20.01 -1.74 8.96
CA GLU A 395 19.32 -0.52 8.56
C GLU A 395 19.02 -0.56 7.06
N ARG A 396 17.79 -0.21 6.68
CA ARG A 396 17.33 -0.16 5.29
C ARG A 396 17.33 1.27 4.78
N LEU A 397 17.83 1.49 3.56
CA LEU A 397 17.75 2.75 2.84
C LEU A 397 17.08 2.52 1.48
N ILE A 398 15.89 3.09 1.32
CA ILE A 398 15.21 3.21 0.02
C ILE A 398 15.43 4.63 -0.49
N ALA A 399 15.97 4.75 -1.71
CA ALA A 399 16.29 6.05 -2.29
C ALA A 399 15.99 6.06 -3.80
N PRO A 400 14.71 6.03 -4.21
CA PRO A 400 14.34 6.03 -5.60
C PRO A 400 14.72 7.35 -6.28
N LYS A 401 14.93 7.28 -7.59
CA LYS A 401 15.11 8.42 -8.48
C LYS A 401 13.74 8.90 -8.94
N PHE A 402 13.31 10.03 -8.38
CA PHE A 402 12.04 10.64 -8.76
C PHE A 402 12.13 11.35 -10.10
N LYS A 403 11.00 11.37 -10.82
CA LYS A 403 10.84 12.12 -12.07
C LYS A 403 10.99 13.63 -11.84
N PRO A 404 11.31 14.42 -12.89
CA PRO A 404 11.67 15.83 -12.75
C PRO A 404 10.62 16.74 -12.09
N PHE A 405 9.34 16.39 -12.18
CA PHE A 405 8.26 17.18 -11.57
C PHE A 405 8.20 17.05 -10.05
N VAL A 406 8.81 16.01 -9.48
CA VAL A 406 8.93 15.84 -8.03
C VAL A 406 10.14 16.68 -7.55
N PRO A 407 9.94 17.69 -6.68
CA PRO A 407 10.99 18.59 -6.28
C PRO A 407 12.05 17.88 -5.44
N LYS A 408 13.32 18.22 -5.68
CA LYS A 408 14.44 17.64 -4.93
C LYS A 408 14.46 18.18 -3.50
N PRO A 409 14.71 17.36 -2.46
CA PRO A 409 14.80 17.80 -1.06
C PRO A 409 15.75 18.98 -0.80
N ALA A 410 16.80 19.16 -1.62
CA ALA A 410 17.73 20.28 -1.50
C ALA A 410 17.14 21.62 -1.99
N MET A 411 16.20 21.58 -2.94
CA MET A 411 15.50 22.76 -3.47
C MET A 411 14.49 23.32 -2.46
N TYR A 412 14.10 22.53 -1.46
CA TYR A 412 13.29 22.95 -0.32
C TYR A 412 14.06 23.77 0.72
N ARG A 413 15.40 23.87 0.66
CA ARG A 413 16.15 24.54 1.74
C ARG A 413 16.07 26.07 1.62
N GLY A 414 15.75 26.73 2.73
CA GLY A 414 15.74 28.19 2.85
C GLY A 414 14.36 28.74 3.20
N ILE A 415 14.06 29.95 2.69
CA ILE A 415 12.86 30.72 3.04
C ILE A 415 11.55 30.01 2.65
N TYR A 416 11.55 29.23 1.56
CA TYR A 416 10.35 28.52 1.09
C TYR A 416 9.90 27.40 2.03
N SER A 417 10.84 26.63 2.61
CA SER A 417 10.49 25.63 3.62
C SER A 417 9.99 26.28 4.92
N LEU A 418 10.52 27.46 5.28
CA LEU A 418 10.01 28.21 6.41
C LEU A 418 8.55 28.64 6.17
N ILE A 419 8.25 29.16 4.98
CA ILE A 419 6.89 29.57 4.58
C ILE A 419 5.93 28.37 4.49
N ASP A 420 6.38 27.21 3.99
CA ASP A 420 5.54 26.00 3.95
C ASP A 420 5.28 25.41 5.35
N ARG A 421 6.23 25.56 6.26
CA ARG A 421 6.13 25.01 7.62
C ARG A 421 5.43 25.94 8.59
N PHE A 422 5.57 27.26 8.39
CA PHE A 422 5.02 28.29 9.25
C PHE A 422 4.41 29.43 8.42
N PRO A 423 3.31 29.16 7.70
CA PRO A 423 2.73 30.10 6.75
C PRO A 423 2.21 31.39 7.41
N ALA A 424 1.88 31.37 8.71
CA ALA A 424 1.32 32.51 9.41
C ALA A 424 2.38 33.52 9.91
N ILE A 425 3.63 33.09 10.15
CA ILE A 425 4.63 33.90 10.87
C ILE A 425 4.86 35.28 10.23
N PRO A 426 5.08 35.41 8.91
CA PRO A 426 5.30 36.72 8.30
C PRO A 426 4.15 37.70 8.54
N TYR A 427 2.90 37.25 8.46
CA TYR A 427 1.72 38.08 8.67
C TYR A 427 1.52 38.46 10.13
N LEU A 428 1.83 37.56 11.08
CA LEU A 428 1.76 37.85 12.51
C LEU A 428 2.78 38.90 12.93
N VAL A 429 4.01 38.84 12.38
CA VAL A 429 5.04 39.86 12.65
C VAL A 429 4.60 41.23 12.13
N ILE A 430 4.04 41.27 10.92
CA ILE A 430 3.54 42.52 10.32
C ILE A 430 2.33 43.06 11.09
N GLY A 431 1.39 42.18 11.49
CA GLY A 431 0.24 42.55 12.32
C GLY A 431 0.66 43.09 13.68
N LEU A 432 1.64 42.47 14.34
CA LEU A 432 2.18 42.98 15.60
C LEU A 432 2.84 44.35 15.41
N GLY A 433 3.56 44.56 14.31
CA GLY A 433 4.11 45.87 13.96
C GLY A 433 3.00 46.93 13.78
N TYR A 434 1.92 46.59 13.07
CA TYR A 434 0.77 47.48 12.89
C TYR A 434 0.10 47.85 14.22
N LEU A 435 -0.06 46.88 15.13
CA LEU A 435 -0.59 47.12 16.47
C LEU A 435 0.29 48.12 17.25
N LEU A 436 1.60 47.88 17.27
CA LEU A 436 2.55 48.72 18.02
C LEU A 436 2.64 50.15 17.48
N LEU A 437 2.48 50.35 16.17
CA LEU A 437 2.52 51.67 15.54
C LEU A 437 1.24 52.49 15.74
N ASN A 438 0.12 51.85 16.10
CA ASN A 438 -1.20 52.49 16.21
C ASN A 438 -1.83 52.32 17.60
N LEU A 439 -1.00 52.25 18.65
CA LEU A 439 -1.47 52.11 20.04
C LEU A 439 -2.35 53.28 20.50
N ASP A 440 -2.23 54.44 19.87
CA ASP A 440 -3.07 55.63 20.08
C ASP A 440 -4.52 55.45 19.58
N LYS A 441 -4.77 54.47 18.70
CA LYS A 441 -6.08 54.19 18.08
C LYS A 441 -6.55 52.76 18.37
N LEU A 442 -6.41 52.33 19.62
CA LEU A 442 -6.58 50.93 20.01
C LEU A 442 -7.94 50.34 19.60
N GLU A 443 -9.04 51.08 19.77
CA GLU A 443 -10.39 50.62 19.39
C GLU A 443 -10.49 50.30 17.89
N TYR A 444 -9.99 51.20 17.04
CA TYR A 444 -9.95 50.99 15.60
C TYR A 444 -9.06 49.80 15.20
N VAL A 445 -7.90 49.67 15.86
CA VAL A 445 -6.96 48.57 15.58
C VAL A 445 -7.54 47.21 15.99
N ILE A 446 -8.24 47.15 17.14
CA ILE A 446 -8.96 45.94 17.58
C ILE A 446 -10.04 45.57 16.54
N HIS A 447 -10.82 46.56 16.08
CA HIS A 447 -11.82 46.35 15.03
C HIS A 447 -11.19 45.77 13.76
N VAL A 448 -10.08 46.33 13.27
CA VAL A 448 -9.36 45.83 12.09
C VAL A 448 -8.93 44.37 12.26
N PHE A 449 -8.36 43.99 13.42
CA PHE A 449 -7.96 42.60 13.68
C PHE A 449 -9.16 41.66 13.83
N SER A 450 -10.26 42.13 14.43
CA SER A 450 -11.53 41.39 14.49
C SER A 450 -12.06 41.09 13.09
N SER A 451 -12.14 42.09 12.21
CA SER A 451 -12.54 41.91 10.81
C SER A 451 -11.57 41.01 10.03
N ALA A 452 -10.26 41.13 10.28
CA ALA A 452 -9.24 40.27 9.66
C ALA A 452 -9.37 38.80 10.10
N PHE A 453 -9.75 38.54 11.35
CA PHE A 453 -10.05 37.19 11.83
C PHE A 453 -11.28 36.60 11.13
N ILE A 454 -12.35 37.37 10.97
CA ILE A 454 -13.55 36.93 10.22
C ILE A 454 -13.20 36.61 8.77
N PHE A 455 -12.38 37.46 8.12
CA PHE A 455 -11.85 37.18 6.79
C PHE A 455 -11.08 35.85 6.75
N LEU A 456 -10.16 35.61 7.69
CA LEU A 456 -9.36 34.39 7.73
C LEU A 456 -10.25 33.15 7.94
N PHE A 457 -11.22 33.24 8.84
CA PHE A 457 -12.18 32.17 9.09
C PHE A 457 -12.98 31.83 7.82
N MET A 458 -13.51 32.85 7.14
CA MET A 458 -14.24 32.69 5.88
C MET A 458 -13.36 32.09 4.78
N ALA A 459 -12.12 32.56 4.66
CA ALA A 459 -11.13 32.04 3.71
C ALA A 459 -10.85 30.55 3.92
N VAL A 460 -10.70 30.10 5.18
CA VAL A 460 -10.49 28.69 5.53
C VAL A 460 -11.74 27.86 5.23
N VAL A 461 -12.93 28.29 5.67
CA VAL A 461 -14.18 27.56 5.45
C VAL A 461 -14.49 27.40 3.97
N VAL A 462 -14.43 28.49 3.19
CA VAL A 462 -14.67 28.45 1.74
C VAL A 462 -13.60 27.61 1.04
N GLY A 463 -12.32 27.75 1.44
CA GLY A 463 -11.24 26.95 0.89
C GLY A 463 -11.42 25.45 1.12
N ILE A 464 -11.88 25.05 2.31
CA ILE A 464 -12.22 23.66 2.65
C ILE A 464 -13.43 23.19 1.82
N LEU A 465 -14.49 23.98 1.73
CA LEU A 465 -15.69 23.64 0.95
C LEU A 465 -15.35 23.40 -0.52
N LEU A 466 -14.56 24.28 -1.14
CA LEU A 466 -14.12 24.12 -2.53
C LEU A 466 -13.26 22.88 -2.71
N LYS A 467 -12.39 22.54 -1.75
CA LYS A 467 -11.64 21.26 -1.78
C LYS A 467 -12.57 20.05 -1.78
N VAL A 468 -13.61 20.08 -0.95
CA VAL A 468 -14.60 19.00 -0.85
C VAL A 468 -15.47 18.89 -2.11
N ILE A 469 -15.77 20.01 -2.79
CA ILE A 469 -16.55 20.02 -4.03
C ILE A 469 -15.71 19.52 -5.21
N PHE A 470 -14.53 20.11 -5.42
CA PHE A 470 -13.75 19.87 -6.63
C PHE A 470 -12.89 18.62 -6.54
N LYS A 471 -12.46 18.22 -5.34
CA LYS A 471 -11.67 17.01 -5.07
C LYS A 471 -10.49 16.80 -6.05
N THR A 472 -9.87 17.88 -6.53
CA THR A 472 -8.77 17.77 -7.49
C THR A 472 -7.56 17.14 -6.84
N GLU A 473 -6.91 16.20 -7.53
CA GLU A 473 -5.72 15.57 -7.01
C GLU A 473 -4.55 16.55 -6.98
N ARG A 474 -3.73 16.45 -5.93
CA ARG A 474 -2.46 17.18 -5.87
C ARG A 474 -1.45 16.54 -6.82
N LYS A 475 -0.56 17.37 -7.37
CA LYS A 475 0.60 16.89 -8.15
C LYS A 475 1.54 16.02 -7.32
N ILE A 476 1.61 16.27 -6.01
CA ILE A 476 2.41 15.48 -5.07
C ILE A 476 1.51 15.09 -3.89
N PRO A 477 1.44 13.79 -3.59
CA PRO A 477 0.60 13.26 -2.52
C PRO A 477 1.01 13.77 -1.11
N ARG A 478 0.01 14.12 -0.29
CA ARG A 478 0.11 14.44 1.16
C ARG A 478 -1.10 13.82 1.88
N TYR A 479 -0.92 12.65 2.50
CA TYR A 479 -1.93 11.73 3.03
C TYR A 479 -2.10 11.77 4.54
N GLY A 480 -1.43 12.67 5.26
CA GLY A 480 -1.72 12.90 6.68
C GLY A 480 -3.19 13.28 6.93
N GLY A 481 -4.08 12.28 6.98
CA GLY A 481 -5.47 12.21 7.45
C GLY A 481 -6.47 13.28 7.03
N THR A 482 -6.16 14.20 6.12
CA THR A 482 -6.89 15.48 6.06
C THR A 482 -7.34 15.87 4.64
N ILE A 483 -8.28 16.82 4.59
CA ILE A 483 -8.72 17.55 3.39
C ILE A 483 -7.53 18.16 2.61
N ALA A 484 -6.34 18.21 3.22
CA ALA A 484 -5.09 18.58 2.59
C ALA A 484 -4.69 17.67 1.40
N LYS A 485 -5.28 16.48 1.21
CA LYS A 485 -5.01 15.66 0.02
C LYS A 485 -5.40 16.34 -1.30
N TYR A 486 -6.37 17.26 -1.26
CA TYR A 486 -6.86 17.94 -2.46
C TYR A 486 -6.06 19.19 -2.82
N GLY A 487 -5.90 19.43 -4.12
CA GLY A 487 -5.14 20.54 -4.69
C GLY A 487 -5.89 21.86 -4.62
N PHE A 488 -7.05 21.93 -5.27
CA PHE A 488 -7.77 23.17 -5.51
C PHE A 488 -8.69 23.57 -4.35
N PRO A 489 -8.73 24.84 -3.93
CA PRO A 489 -7.72 25.87 -4.16
C PRO A 489 -6.54 25.72 -3.18
N SER A 490 -5.43 26.39 -3.47
CA SER A 490 -4.38 26.60 -2.47
C SER A 490 -4.88 27.56 -1.38
N ILE A 491 -5.25 27.03 -0.21
CA ILE A 491 -5.75 27.83 0.94
C ILE A 491 -4.72 28.88 1.38
N HIS A 492 -3.43 28.54 1.33
CA HIS A 492 -2.35 29.48 1.62
C HIS A 492 -2.31 30.66 0.66
N THR A 493 -2.50 30.41 -0.64
CA THR A 493 -2.56 31.46 -1.64
C THR A 493 -3.84 32.28 -1.48
N LEU A 494 -4.95 31.61 -1.23
CA LEU A 494 -6.26 32.24 -0.99
C LEU A 494 -6.21 33.21 0.20
N ALA A 495 -5.71 32.75 1.36
CA ALA A 495 -5.60 33.60 2.55
C ALA A 495 -4.59 34.74 2.35
N SER A 496 -3.45 34.48 1.71
CA SER A 496 -2.39 35.47 1.47
C SER A 496 -2.84 36.59 0.52
N ILE A 497 -3.32 36.23 -0.68
CA ILE A 497 -3.77 37.21 -1.68
C ILE A 497 -5.08 37.87 -1.25
N GLY A 498 -5.99 37.12 -0.62
CA GLY A 498 -7.21 37.69 -0.07
C GLY A 498 -6.92 38.68 1.06
N GLY A 499 -5.92 38.42 1.90
CA GLY A 499 -5.49 39.34 2.94
C GLY A 499 -4.98 40.65 2.36
N ILE A 500 -4.21 40.61 1.26
CA ILE A 500 -3.78 41.81 0.53
C ILE A 500 -4.97 42.61 0.03
N ALA A 501 -5.96 41.94 -0.57
CA ALA A 501 -7.18 42.58 -1.06
C ALA A 501 -8.03 43.18 0.07
N PHE A 502 -8.11 42.52 1.23
CA PHE A 502 -8.77 43.05 2.43
C PHE A 502 -8.05 44.29 2.98
N ILE A 503 -6.72 44.23 3.12
CA ILE A 503 -5.91 45.33 3.68
C ILE A 503 -5.98 46.60 2.83
N TYR A 504 -6.27 46.50 1.54
CA TYR A 504 -6.52 47.67 0.69
C TYR A 504 -7.62 48.60 1.23
N PHE A 505 -8.64 48.05 1.88
CA PHE A 505 -9.73 48.82 2.49
C PHE A 505 -9.36 49.37 3.87
N VAL A 506 -8.31 48.86 4.50
CA VAL A 506 -7.77 49.36 5.77
C VAL A 506 -6.76 50.48 5.51
N ASP A 507 -5.73 50.19 4.71
CA ASP A 507 -4.67 51.13 4.33
C ASP A 507 -4.05 50.73 2.97
N PRO A 508 -4.33 51.49 1.90
CA PRO A 508 -3.78 51.24 0.56
C PRO A 508 -2.24 51.28 0.49
N ILE A 509 -1.57 52.06 1.35
CA ILE A 509 -0.10 52.14 1.36
C ILE A 509 0.45 50.83 1.94
N PHE A 510 -0.20 50.31 2.98
CA PHE A 510 0.20 49.04 3.59
C PHE A 510 0.01 47.84 2.64
N THR A 511 -0.98 47.90 1.74
CA THR A 511 -1.14 46.91 0.66
C THR A 511 0.10 46.78 -0.22
N LEU A 512 0.75 47.91 -0.58
CA LEU A 512 1.95 47.90 -1.42
C LEU A 512 3.10 47.11 -0.77
N LEU A 513 3.20 47.15 0.56
CA LEU A 513 4.19 46.39 1.32
C LEU A 513 3.90 44.87 1.29
N LEU A 514 2.63 44.47 1.26
CA LEU A 514 2.22 43.07 1.31
C LEU A 514 2.22 42.38 -0.07
N ILE A 515 2.12 43.13 -1.18
CA ILE A 515 2.13 42.55 -2.54
C ILE A 515 3.36 41.66 -2.80
N PRO A 516 4.61 42.10 -2.54
CA PRO A 516 5.79 41.24 -2.71
C PRO A 516 5.72 39.95 -1.89
N LEU A 517 5.15 40.02 -0.67
CA LEU A 517 4.98 38.85 0.18
C LEU A 517 3.94 37.88 -0.39
N GLY A 518 2.81 38.38 -0.89
CA GLY A 518 1.79 37.54 -1.52
C GLY A 518 2.28 36.83 -2.78
N LEU A 519 3.02 37.55 -3.63
CA LEU A 519 3.66 36.98 -4.81
C LEU A 519 4.71 35.92 -4.43
N LEU A 520 5.47 36.14 -3.35
CA LEU A 520 6.39 35.15 -2.82
C LEU A 520 5.67 33.86 -2.38
N TYR A 521 4.49 33.98 -1.75
CA TYR A 521 3.68 32.82 -1.36
C TYR A 521 3.15 32.05 -2.57
N MET A 522 2.62 32.76 -3.59
CA MET A 522 2.21 32.14 -4.85
C MET A 522 3.36 31.39 -5.50
N TYR A 523 4.50 32.05 -5.67
CA TYR A 523 5.70 31.47 -6.26
C TYR A 523 6.19 30.26 -5.47
N SER A 524 6.18 30.34 -4.13
CA SER A 524 6.53 29.23 -3.25
C SER A 524 5.66 28.01 -3.50
N ARG A 525 4.34 28.16 -3.66
CA ARG A 525 3.41 27.03 -3.87
C ARG A 525 3.61 26.34 -5.21
N ILE A 526 3.95 27.10 -6.25
CA ILE A 526 4.29 26.57 -7.58
C ILE A 526 5.66 25.87 -7.54
N LYS A 527 6.68 26.50 -6.93
CA LYS A 527 8.04 25.96 -6.88
C LYS A 527 8.20 24.73 -6.00
N ILE A 528 7.43 24.66 -4.92
CA ILE A 528 7.31 23.46 -4.10
C ILE A 528 6.60 22.33 -4.87
N GLY A 529 5.92 22.62 -5.98
CA GLY A 529 5.39 21.59 -6.89
C GLY A 529 4.21 20.78 -6.34
N VAL A 530 3.77 21.05 -5.12
CA VAL A 530 2.63 20.35 -4.46
C VAL A 530 1.29 20.75 -5.06
N HIS A 531 1.20 21.96 -5.63
CA HIS A 531 -0.01 22.51 -6.21
C HIS A 531 0.14 22.71 -7.72
N SER A 532 -0.96 22.52 -8.45
CA SER A 532 -1.04 22.91 -9.85
C SER A 532 -1.09 24.44 -10.00
N ASP A 533 -0.78 24.96 -11.19
CA ASP A 533 -0.89 26.40 -11.46
C ASP A 533 -2.35 26.86 -11.31
N VAL A 534 -3.31 25.99 -11.66
CA VAL A 534 -4.75 26.22 -11.47
C VAL A 534 -5.13 26.30 -10.00
N ASP A 535 -4.56 25.46 -9.13
CA ASP A 535 -4.82 25.50 -7.68
C ASP A 535 -4.39 26.85 -7.08
N VAL A 536 -3.25 27.39 -7.54
CA VAL A 536 -2.65 28.62 -7.05
C VAL A 536 -3.41 29.83 -7.59
N ILE A 537 -3.64 29.89 -8.90
CA ILE A 537 -4.36 31.00 -9.55
C ILE A 537 -5.82 31.04 -9.07
N GLY A 538 -6.49 29.89 -9.01
CA GLY A 538 -7.86 29.82 -8.49
C GLY A 538 -7.95 30.21 -7.02
N GLY A 539 -6.98 29.80 -6.20
CA GLY A 539 -6.86 30.27 -4.81
C GLY A 539 -6.73 31.79 -4.73
N ALA A 540 -5.87 32.39 -5.55
CA ALA A 540 -5.70 33.84 -5.59
C ALA A 540 -7.01 34.57 -5.97
N ILE A 541 -7.71 34.12 -7.02
CA ILE A 541 -8.97 34.71 -7.47
C ILE A 541 -10.04 34.64 -6.38
N VAL A 542 -10.26 33.46 -5.80
CA VAL A 542 -11.23 33.28 -4.70
C VAL A 542 -10.84 34.13 -3.49
N GLY A 543 -9.55 34.19 -3.18
CA GLY A 543 -9.01 35.04 -2.12
C GLY A 543 -9.34 36.51 -2.32
N ILE A 544 -9.10 37.05 -3.52
CA ILE A 544 -9.44 38.44 -3.88
C ILE A 544 -10.92 38.71 -3.66
N ILE A 545 -11.80 37.81 -4.13
CA ILE A 545 -13.26 37.97 -3.98
C ILE A 545 -13.64 38.04 -2.51
N ILE A 546 -13.15 37.12 -1.68
CA ILE A 546 -13.43 37.10 -0.24
C ILE A 546 -12.86 38.34 0.45
N GLY A 547 -11.64 38.74 0.11
CA GLY A 547 -10.97 39.91 0.67
C GLY A 547 -11.71 41.21 0.37
N ILE A 548 -12.12 41.42 -0.88
CA ILE A 548 -12.94 42.57 -1.28
C ILE A 548 -14.30 42.54 -0.58
N PHE A 549 -14.96 41.38 -0.51
CA PHE A 549 -16.22 41.24 0.21
C PHE A 549 -16.07 41.63 1.68
N CYS A 550 -15.04 41.13 2.36
CA CYS A 550 -14.80 41.47 3.77
C CYS A 550 -14.44 42.94 3.95
N GLY A 551 -13.65 43.52 3.04
CA GLY A 551 -13.30 44.95 3.08
C GLY A 551 -14.50 45.88 2.88
N ILE A 552 -15.45 45.51 2.01
CA ILE A 552 -16.66 46.31 1.74
C ILE A 552 -17.72 46.12 2.82
N TYR A 553 -17.93 44.88 3.29
CA TYR A 553 -19.08 44.58 4.17
C TYR A 553 -18.67 44.37 5.62
N VAL A 554 -17.66 43.53 5.88
CA VAL A 554 -17.29 43.13 7.26
C VAL A 554 -16.59 44.27 8.00
N LEU A 555 -15.72 45.03 7.34
CA LEU A 555 -15.04 46.20 7.94
C LEU A 555 -16.00 47.35 8.29
N ASN A 556 -17.24 47.34 7.78
CA ASN A 556 -18.26 48.33 8.11
C ASN A 556 -19.21 47.87 9.23
N ILE A 557 -19.01 46.67 9.78
CA ILE A 557 -19.85 46.09 10.83
C ILE A 557 -19.06 46.08 12.14
N TYR A 558 -19.42 46.98 13.06
CA TYR A 558 -18.89 46.98 14.41
C TYR A 558 -19.64 45.97 15.27
N LEU A 559 -18.90 45.08 15.92
CA LEU A 559 -19.45 44.12 16.86
C LEU A 559 -19.42 44.71 18.28
N ASP A 560 -20.01 43.97 19.22
CA ASP A 560 -19.85 44.29 20.64
C ASP A 560 -18.34 44.33 21.00
N PRO A 561 -17.87 45.34 21.77
CA PRO A 561 -16.45 45.49 22.07
C PRO A 561 -15.81 44.25 22.71
N ALA A 562 -16.55 43.48 23.49
CA ALA A 562 -16.05 42.23 24.06
C ALA A 562 -15.78 41.20 22.97
N ILE A 563 -16.68 41.09 21.98
CA ILE A 563 -16.54 40.17 20.84
C ILE A 563 -15.37 40.61 19.96
N GLU A 564 -15.23 41.90 19.67
CA GLU A 564 -14.11 42.39 18.85
C GLU A 564 -12.77 42.13 19.51
N THR A 565 -12.68 42.30 20.83
CA THR A 565 -11.46 42.00 21.58
C THR A 565 -11.11 40.52 21.49
N ILE A 566 -12.11 39.62 21.61
CA ILE A 566 -11.91 38.18 21.48
C ILE A 566 -11.45 37.82 20.06
N PHE A 567 -12.14 38.32 19.03
CA PHE A 567 -11.81 38.02 17.63
C PHE A 567 -10.45 38.59 17.22
N GLY A 568 -10.14 39.81 17.67
CA GLY A 568 -8.83 40.42 17.50
C GLY A 568 -7.72 39.60 18.15
N ALA A 569 -7.93 39.03 19.34
CA ALA A 569 -6.98 38.12 19.96
C ALA A 569 -6.85 36.78 19.20
N LEU A 570 -7.97 36.23 18.72
CA LEU A 570 -7.99 34.98 17.96
C LEU A 570 -7.25 35.10 16.62
N PHE A 571 -7.17 36.28 16.01
CA PHE A 571 -6.33 36.54 14.84
C PHE A 571 -4.87 36.11 15.06
N PHE A 572 -4.32 36.34 16.25
CA PHE A 572 -2.94 35.97 16.58
C PHE A 572 -2.81 34.51 17.08
N ILE A 573 -3.79 34.03 17.84
CA ILE A 573 -3.73 32.71 18.50
C ILE A 573 -4.06 31.57 17.54
N ALA A 574 -5.13 31.71 16.74
CA ALA A 574 -5.65 30.62 15.92
C ALA A 574 -4.64 30.11 14.87
N PRO A 575 -3.91 30.97 14.12
CA PRO A 575 -2.93 30.50 13.14
C PRO A 575 -1.76 29.74 13.78
N LEU A 576 -1.33 30.14 14.99
CA LEU A 576 -0.28 29.45 15.74
C LEU A 576 -0.76 28.06 16.19
N MET A 577 -1.97 27.98 16.74
CA MET A 577 -2.58 26.71 17.14
C MET A 577 -2.72 25.74 15.95
N LEU A 578 -3.22 26.23 14.81
CA LEU A 578 -3.33 25.44 13.58
C LEU A 578 -1.96 24.93 13.10
N THR A 579 -0.93 25.78 13.17
CA THR A 579 0.42 25.38 12.78
C THR A 579 0.98 24.29 13.71
N VAL A 580 0.73 24.37 15.02
CA VAL A 580 1.14 23.33 15.98
C VAL A 580 0.41 22.02 15.72
N ILE A 581 -0.89 22.06 15.44
CA ILE A 581 -1.69 20.87 15.10
C ILE A 581 -1.15 20.24 13.80
N GLU A 582 -0.91 21.04 12.75
CA GLU A 582 -0.36 20.57 11.49
C GLU A 582 1.02 19.91 11.66
N LEU A 583 1.88 20.49 12.50
CA LEU A 583 3.19 19.93 12.80
C LEU A 583 3.15 18.63 13.60
N ARG A 584 2.08 18.37 14.35
CA ARG A 584 1.89 17.12 15.10
C ARG A 584 1.34 16.00 14.22
N MET A 585 0.63 16.36 13.14
CA MET A 585 0.10 15.41 12.15
C MET A 585 1.13 15.01 11.08
N ARG A 586 2.21 15.78 10.92
CA ARG A 586 3.38 15.47 10.08
C ARG A 586 4.41 14.66 10.87
#